data_AF-A0A7S0S306-F1
#
_entry.id   AF-A0A7S0S306-F1
#
_cell.length_a   1.000
_cell.length_b   1.000
_cell.length_c   1.000
_cell.angle_alpha   90.00
_cell.angle_beta   90.00
_cell.angle_gamma   90.00
#
_symmetry.space_group_name_H-M   'P 1'
#
loop_
_entity.id
_entity.type
_entity.pdbx_description
1 polymer ?
#
loop_
_entity_poly.entity_id
_entity_poly.type
_entity_poly.pdbx_seq_one_letter_code
_entity_poly.pdbx_strand_id
1 'polypeptide(L)'
;MSAAKLAQVAATQAGAGKSKARNFYFEICRCLPFIQRLHKLDEVASLRELRAIVKSRFHEFKDVKDPRVAELLIFKGREELECYLMMHKQRHHAITEYIEPFSVARNKGTPKPSLAPSGSEFLKTFLETPYPQITRKI
;
A
#
# COMPACT_ATOMS: atom_id res chain seq x y z
N MET A 1 -33.53 21.77 -2.26
CA MET A 1 -33.03 20.46 -2.73
C MET A 1 -33.66 19.37 -1.85
N SER A 2 -34.42 18.42 -2.42
CA SER A 2 -35.07 17.34 -1.65
C SER A 2 -34.03 16.31 -1.16
N ALA A 3 -34.19 15.80 0.07
CA ALA A 3 -33.29 14.82 0.69
C ALA A 3 -33.10 13.54 -0.16
N ALA A 4 -34.14 13.10 -0.88
CA ALA A 4 -34.05 11.97 -1.80
C ALA A 4 -33.06 12.20 -2.95
N LYS A 5 -33.00 13.44 -3.46
CA LYS A 5 -32.10 13.83 -4.55
C LYS A 5 -30.64 13.87 -4.08
N LEU A 6 -30.40 14.26 -2.83
CA LEU A 6 -29.06 14.22 -2.21
C LEU A 6 -28.59 12.78 -1.97
N ALA A 7 -29.47 11.88 -1.52
CA ALA A 7 -29.15 10.47 -1.32
C ALA A 7 -28.80 9.75 -2.65
N GLN A 8 -29.54 10.06 -3.73
CA GLN A 8 -29.26 9.53 -5.07
C GLN A 8 -27.87 9.95 -5.58
N VAL A 9 -27.50 11.22 -5.36
CA VAL A 9 -26.18 11.76 -5.73
C VAL A 9 -25.07 11.10 -4.92
N ALA A 10 -25.26 10.91 -3.62
CA ALA A 10 -24.28 10.22 -2.77
C ALA A 10 -24.08 8.75 -3.19
N ALA A 11 -25.15 8.03 -3.54
CA ALA A 11 -25.07 6.64 -3.99
C ALA A 11 -24.37 6.50 -5.35
N THR A 12 -24.64 7.40 -6.30
CA THR A 12 -23.95 7.43 -7.60
C THR A 12 -22.47 7.77 -7.44
N GLN A 13 -22.11 8.69 -6.54
CA GLN A 13 -20.70 9.00 -6.26
C GLN A 13 -19.96 7.85 -5.58
N ALA A 14 -20.59 7.13 -4.64
CA ALA A 14 -19.99 5.97 -3.99
C ALA A 14 -19.72 4.82 -4.99
N GLY A 15 -20.62 4.59 -5.95
CA GLY A 15 -20.42 3.62 -7.03
C GLY A 15 -19.31 4.04 -8.00
N ALA A 16 -19.23 5.33 -8.33
CA ALA A 16 -18.18 5.89 -9.19
C ALA A 16 -16.78 5.82 -8.56
N GLY A 17 -16.65 5.99 -7.24
CA GLY A 17 -15.35 5.88 -6.56
C GLY A 17 -14.71 4.49 -6.71
N LYS A 18 -15.51 3.42 -6.59
CA LYS A 18 -15.03 2.04 -6.75
C LYS A 18 -14.58 1.74 -8.18
N SER A 19 -15.26 2.28 -9.19
CA SER A 19 -14.86 2.11 -10.59
C SER A 19 -13.56 2.89 -10.89
N LYS A 20 -13.40 4.10 -10.35
CA LYS A 20 -12.16 4.89 -10.47
C LYS A 20 -10.95 4.18 -9.87
N ALA A 21 -11.06 3.65 -8.64
CA ALA A 21 -9.97 2.92 -7.98
C ALA A 21 -9.55 1.67 -8.79
N ARG A 22 -10.52 0.93 -9.33
CA ARG A 22 -10.26 -0.24 -10.18
C ARG A 22 -9.53 0.15 -11.47
N ASN A 23 -9.97 1.23 -12.13
CA ASN A 23 -9.31 1.73 -13.34
C ASN A 23 -7.86 2.15 -13.05
N PHE A 24 -7.65 2.85 -11.94
CA PHE A 24 -6.32 3.27 -11.49
C PHE A 24 -5.41 2.08 -11.17
N TYR A 25 -5.93 1.02 -10.53
CA TYR A 25 -5.17 -0.22 -10.31
C TYR A 25 -4.65 -0.82 -11.63
N PHE A 26 -5.51 -0.91 -12.66
CA PHE A 26 -5.09 -1.42 -13.97
C PHE A 26 -4.14 -0.48 -14.71
N GLU A 27 -4.29 0.83 -14.53
CA GLU A 27 -3.36 1.84 -15.04
C GLU A 27 -1.94 1.57 -14.51
N ILE A 28 -1.78 1.48 -13.19
CA ILE A 28 -0.50 1.14 -12.56
C ILE A 28 0.04 -0.19 -13.10
N CYS A 29 -0.79 -1.24 -13.14
CA CYS A 29 -0.35 -2.57 -13.58
C CYS A 29 0.16 -2.61 -15.03
N ARG A 30 -0.30 -1.69 -15.90
CA ARG A 30 0.20 -1.53 -17.27
C ARG A 30 1.52 -0.76 -17.31
N CYS A 31 1.73 0.20 -16.41
CA CYS A 31 2.96 0.97 -16.30
C CYS A 31 4.10 0.20 -15.62
N LEU A 32 3.80 -0.78 -14.75
CA LEU A 32 4.81 -1.52 -13.99
C LEU A 32 5.94 -2.14 -14.82
N PRO A 33 5.69 -2.80 -15.98
CA PRO A 33 6.79 -3.35 -16.80
C PRO A 33 7.72 -2.28 -17.39
N PHE A 34 7.23 -1.06 -17.58
CA PHE A 34 8.05 0.05 -17.99
C PHE A 34 8.90 0.55 -16.80
N ILE A 35 8.27 0.81 -15.65
CA ILE A 35 8.94 1.26 -14.42
C ILE A 35 10.01 0.24 -13.97
N GLN A 36 9.72 -1.05 -14.03
CA GLN A 36 10.66 -2.10 -13.64
C GLN A 36 11.94 -2.03 -14.48
N ARG A 37 11.81 -1.87 -15.81
CA ARG A 37 12.95 -1.74 -16.71
C ARG A 37 13.68 -0.41 -16.54
N LEU A 38 12.93 0.68 -16.38
CA LEU A 38 13.47 2.04 -16.21
C LEU A 38 14.36 2.15 -14.96
N HIS A 39 13.94 1.52 -13.85
CA HIS A 39 14.67 1.53 -12.57
C HIS A 39 15.50 0.25 -12.31
N LYS A 40 15.64 -0.62 -13.33
CA LYS A 40 16.37 -1.90 -13.29
C LYS A 40 15.93 -2.86 -12.16
N LEU A 41 14.66 -2.79 -11.75
CA LEU A 41 14.10 -3.51 -10.58
C LEU A 41 13.99 -5.03 -10.77
N ASP A 42 14.30 -5.54 -11.96
CA ASP A 42 14.30 -6.94 -12.35
C ASP A 42 15.27 -7.81 -11.52
N GLU A 43 16.37 -7.24 -11.03
CA GLU A 43 17.31 -7.93 -10.15
C GLU A 43 16.76 -8.20 -8.74
N VAL A 44 15.80 -7.38 -8.27
CA VAL A 44 15.36 -7.38 -6.87
C VAL A 44 13.93 -7.91 -6.72
N ALA A 45 13.07 -7.64 -7.70
CA ALA A 45 11.67 -8.05 -7.67
C ALA A 45 11.16 -8.43 -9.06
N SER A 46 10.44 -9.54 -9.12
CA SER A 46 9.71 -9.96 -10.31
C SER A 46 8.45 -9.12 -10.53
N LEU A 47 7.99 -9.04 -11.79
CA LEU A 47 6.72 -8.34 -12.11
C LEU A 47 5.52 -8.87 -11.33
N ARG A 48 5.52 -10.17 -11.03
CA ARG A 48 4.46 -10.80 -10.24
C ARG A 48 4.43 -10.22 -8.83
N GLU A 49 5.60 -10.03 -8.23
CA GLU A 49 5.72 -9.46 -6.89
C GLU A 49 5.36 -7.98 -6.87
N LEU A 50 5.82 -7.19 -7.86
CA LEU A 50 5.43 -5.79 -7.98
C LEU A 50 3.91 -5.62 -8.08
N ARG A 51 3.23 -6.46 -8.87
CA ARG A 51 1.76 -6.47 -8.94
C ARG A 51 1.11 -6.88 -7.62
N ALA A 52 1.72 -7.81 -6.88
CA ALA A 52 1.24 -8.22 -5.57
C ALA A 52 1.40 -7.11 -4.51
N ILE A 53 2.50 -6.34 -4.57
CA ILE A 53 2.73 -5.15 -3.74
C ILE A 53 1.66 -4.10 -4.02
N VAL A 54 1.40 -3.78 -5.29
CA VAL A 54 0.34 -2.84 -5.64
C VAL A 54 -1.00 -3.33 -5.09
N LYS A 55 -1.32 -4.62 -5.27
CA LYS A 55 -2.55 -5.20 -4.71
C LYS A 55 -2.62 -5.07 -3.18
N SER A 56 -1.53 -5.30 -2.44
CA SER A 56 -1.54 -5.16 -0.98
C SER A 56 -1.79 -3.72 -0.56
N ARG A 57 -1.18 -2.74 -1.24
CA ARG A 57 -1.44 -1.31 -0.99
C ARG A 57 -2.90 -0.93 -1.19
N PHE A 58 -3.57 -1.43 -2.24
CA PHE A 58 -5.00 -1.19 -2.42
C PHE A 58 -5.85 -1.85 -1.31
N HIS A 59 -5.42 -2.99 -0.78
CA HIS A 59 -6.10 -3.66 0.33
C HIS A 59 -5.89 -2.97 1.68
N GLU A 60 -4.75 -2.32 1.92
CA GLU A 60 -4.49 -1.53 3.13
C GLU A 60 -5.55 -0.42 3.32
N PHE A 61 -6.07 0.14 2.23
CA PHE A 61 -7.08 1.20 2.25
C PHE A 61 -8.51 0.71 1.97
N LYS A 62 -8.78 -0.60 2.06
CA LYS A 62 -10.11 -1.17 1.76
C LYS A 62 -11.23 -0.63 2.65
N ASP A 63 -10.89 -0.22 3.88
CA ASP A 63 -11.85 0.17 4.91
C ASP A 63 -12.23 1.67 4.81
N VAL A 64 -11.68 2.40 3.84
CA VAL A 64 -12.01 3.81 3.58
C VAL A 64 -13.41 3.89 2.96
N LYS A 65 -14.36 4.43 3.73
CA LYS A 65 -15.76 4.58 3.31
C LYS A 65 -16.10 5.96 2.74
N ASP A 66 -15.35 7.01 3.09
CA ASP A 66 -15.60 8.37 2.58
C ASP A 66 -15.11 8.48 1.11
N PRO A 67 -16.01 8.77 0.15
CA PRO A 67 -15.64 8.86 -1.26
C PRO A 67 -14.62 9.97 -1.54
N ARG A 68 -14.61 11.06 -0.78
CA ARG A 68 -13.66 12.17 -0.96
C ARG A 68 -12.24 11.75 -0.57
N VAL A 69 -12.13 10.93 0.47
CA VAL A 69 -10.84 10.36 0.90
C VAL A 69 -10.36 9.36 -0.15
N ALA A 70 -11.25 8.53 -0.71
CA ALA A 70 -10.90 7.62 -1.79
C ALA A 70 -10.39 8.37 -3.04
N GLU A 71 -11.03 9.47 -3.44
CA GLU A 71 -10.56 10.30 -4.55
C GLU A 71 -9.21 10.96 -4.27
N LEU A 72 -9.00 11.47 -3.05
CA LEU A 72 -7.70 12.02 -2.65
C LEU A 72 -6.59 10.96 -2.65
N LEU A 73 -6.89 9.73 -2.24
CA LEU A 73 -5.92 8.62 -2.28
C LEU A 73 -5.54 8.25 -3.71
N ILE A 74 -6.51 8.24 -4.64
CA ILE A 74 -6.24 8.03 -6.07
C ILE A 74 -5.37 9.17 -6.61
N PHE A 75 -5.67 10.42 -6.24
CA PHE A 75 -4.85 11.59 -6.64
C PHE A 75 -3.40 11.46 -6.16
N LYS A 76 -3.19 11.16 -4.87
CA LYS A 76 -1.84 10.92 -4.31
C LYS A 76 -1.13 9.75 -4.99
N GLY A 77 -1.85 8.66 -5.28
CA GLY A 77 -1.29 7.51 -5.97
C GLY A 77 -0.83 7.86 -7.40
N ARG A 78 -1.56 8.74 -8.10
CA ARG A 78 -1.17 9.20 -9.44
C ARG A 78 0.09 10.05 -9.42
N GLU A 79 0.19 10.98 -8.48
CA GLU A 79 1.39 11.80 -8.29
C GLU A 79 2.62 10.92 -8.01
N GLU A 80 2.46 9.92 -7.13
CA GLU A 80 3.50 8.95 -6.81
C GLU A 80 3.91 8.11 -8.03
N LEU A 81 2.95 7.68 -8.85
CA LEU A 81 3.21 6.95 -10.09
C LEU A 81 4.01 7.83 -11.08
N GLU A 82 3.63 9.10 -11.22
CA GLU A 82 4.29 10.06 -12.10
C GLU A 82 5.74 10.29 -11.66
N CYS A 83 6.02 10.39 -10.37
CA CYS A 83 7.38 10.51 -9.85
C CYS A 83 8.30 9.35 -10.27
N TYR A 84 7.78 8.12 -10.35
CA TYR A 84 8.55 6.98 -10.85
C TYR A 84 8.65 6.94 -12.38
N LEU A 85 7.62 7.39 -13.10
CA LEU A 85 7.64 7.46 -14.57
C LEU A 85 8.62 8.54 -15.08
N MET A 86 8.66 9.69 -14.41
CA MET A 86 9.52 10.84 -14.73
C MET A 86 10.91 10.76 -14.08
N MET A 87 11.21 9.66 -13.39
CA MET A 87 12.48 9.43 -12.67
C MET A 87 12.83 10.48 -11.60
N HIS A 88 11.84 11.18 -11.04
CA HIS A 88 12.04 12.03 -9.86
C HIS A 88 12.41 11.20 -8.63
N LYS A 89 11.81 10.01 -8.50
CA LYS A 89 12.24 9.00 -7.53
C LYS A 89 13.20 8.02 -8.20
N GLN A 90 14.30 7.71 -7.50
CA GLN A 90 15.29 6.73 -7.90
C GLN A 90 14.98 5.31 -7.41
N ARG A 91 15.71 4.34 -7.96
CA ARG A 91 15.66 2.90 -7.62
C ARG A 91 15.60 2.61 -6.12
N HIS A 92 16.43 3.26 -5.32
CA HIS A 92 16.51 2.95 -3.89
C HIS A 92 15.22 3.32 -3.15
N HIS A 93 14.49 4.36 -3.58
CA HIS A 93 13.16 4.66 -3.01
C HIS A 93 12.18 3.52 -3.28
N ALA A 94 12.15 2.97 -4.51
CA ALA A 94 11.28 1.85 -4.83
C ALA A 94 11.59 0.61 -3.97
N ILE A 95 12.88 0.36 -3.71
CA ILE A 95 13.32 -0.77 -2.90
C ILE A 95 12.90 -0.60 -1.44
N THR A 96 13.26 0.52 -0.82
CA THR A 96 13.03 0.77 0.61
C THR A 96 11.55 0.99 0.94
N GLU A 97 10.79 1.69 0.09
CA GLU A 97 9.39 2.03 0.38
C GLU A 97 8.41 0.87 0.10
N TYR A 98 8.73 0.00 -0.87
CA TYR A 98 7.77 -0.98 -1.40
C TYR A 98 8.27 -2.42 -1.38
N ILE A 99 9.49 -2.68 -1.86
CA ILE A 99 9.96 -4.06 -2.05
C ILE A 99 10.41 -4.69 -0.74
N GLU A 100 11.23 -3.99 0.05
CA GLU A 100 11.75 -4.49 1.32
C GLU A 100 10.64 -4.76 2.36
N PRO A 101 9.66 -3.84 2.58
CA PRO A 101 8.55 -4.14 3.49
C PRO A 101 7.74 -5.36 3.06
N PHE A 102 7.57 -5.55 1.75
CA PHE A 102 6.82 -6.70 1.22
C PHE A 102 7.58 -8.02 1.33
N SER A 103 8.90 -8.00 1.11
CA SER A 103 9.74 -9.20 1.28
C SER A 103 9.81 -9.59 2.76
N VAL A 104 9.96 -8.64 3.67
CA VAL A 104 9.93 -8.87 5.13
C VAL A 104 8.58 -9.41 5.56
N ALA A 105 7.46 -8.81 5.12
CA ALA A 105 6.12 -9.30 5.45
C ALA A 105 5.87 -10.73 4.95
N ARG A 106 6.41 -11.08 3.78
CA ARG A 106 6.31 -12.44 3.22
C ARG A 106 7.21 -13.45 3.94
N ASN A 107 8.42 -13.04 4.28
CA ASN A 107 9.42 -13.90 4.93
C ASN A 107 9.19 -14.09 6.43
N LYS A 108 8.36 -13.25 7.06
CA LYS A 108 7.72 -13.51 8.36
C LYS A 108 6.66 -14.62 8.28
N GLY A 109 6.96 -15.70 7.55
CA GLY A 109 6.26 -16.96 7.64
C GLY A 109 6.23 -17.40 9.11
N THR A 110 5.14 -18.06 9.49
CA THR A 110 4.80 -18.60 10.82
C THR A 110 5.99 -18.64 11.79
N PRO A 111 5.92 -17.95 12.95
CA PRO A 111 7.01 -18.05 13.91
C PRO A 111 7.28 -19.53 14.15
N LYS A 112 8.50 -19.96 13.82
CA LYS A 112 9.02 -21.25 14.25
C LYS A 112 8.74 -21.28 15.76
N PRO A 113 8.03 -22.28 16.31
CA PRO A 113 7.73 -22.30 17.73
C PRO A 113 9.06 -22.40 18.47
N SER A 114 9.63 -21.24 18.82
CA SER A 114 10.76 -21.17 19.72
C SER A 114 10.23 -21.62 21.07
N LEU A 115 11.07 -22.38 21.78
CA LEU A 115 10.81 -23.03 23.06
C LEU A 115 10.64 -22.02 24.23
N ALA A 116 10.00 -20.87 24.00
CA ALA A 116 9.67 -19.89 25.01
C ALA A 116 8.23 -19.40 24.80
N PRO A 117 7.23 -19.97 25.51
CA PRO A 117 5.94 -19.35 25.59
C PRO A 117 6.08 -18.10 26.49
N SER A 118 5.45 -16.99 26.11
CA SER A 118 5.18 -15.86 27.03
C SER A 118 6.34 -14.89 27.37
N GLY A 119 7.07 -14.37 26.37
CA GLY A 119 7.69 -13.05 26.50
C GLY A 119 6.71 -11.99 26.01
N SER A 120 6.19 -11.12 26.88
CA SER A 120 5.27 -10.06 26.46
C SER A 120 5.94 -9.14 25.43
N GLU A 121 5.19 -8.65 24.43
CA GLU A 121 5.72 -7.67 23.46
C GLU A 121 6.28 -6.44 24.17
N PHE A 122 5.69 -6.08 25.31
CA PHE A 122 6.22 -5.08 26.22
C PHE A 122 7.64 -5.39 26.70
N LEU A 123 7.93 -6.62 27.16
CA LEU A 123 9.27 -6.98 27.65
C LEU A 123 10.33 -6.92 26.54
N LYS A 124 9.99 -7.30 25.31
CA LYS A 124 10.91 -7.14 24.17
C LYS A 124 11.21 -5.67 23.91
N THR A 125 10.18 -4.83 23.82
CA THR A 125 10.35 -3.38 23.61
C THR A 125 11.09 -2.71 24.77
N PHE A 126 10.81 -3.11 26.01
CA PHE A 126 11.45 -2.57 27.22
C PHE A 126 12.95 -2.86 27.26
N LEU A 127 13.38 -4.05 26.83
CA LEU A 127 14.79 -4.44 26.81
C LEU A 127 15.57 -3.80 25.65
N GLU A 128 14.92 -3.52 24.53
CA GLU A 128 15.57 -2.96 23.34
C GLU A 128 15.66 -1.43 23.37
N THR A 129 14.71 -0.75 24.00
CA THR A 129 14.66 0.73 23.98
C THR A 129 14.14 1.26 25.32
N PRO A 130 14.76 2.30 25.89
CA PRO A 130 14.32 2.91 27.16
C PRO A 130 12.91 3.56 27.12
N TYR A 131 12.23 3.60 25.96
CA TYR A 131 10.91 4.20 25.80
C TYR A 131 9.93 3.27 25.10
N PRO A 132 8.66 3.21 25.55
CA PRO A 132 7.63 2.43 24.88
C PRO A 132 7.33 3.03 23.50
N GLN A 133 7.71 2.31 22.44
CA GLN A 133 7.32 2.67 21.08
C GLN A 133 5.81 2.44 20.95
N ILE A 134 5.03 3.53 20.82
CA ILE A 134 3.59 3.44 20.58
C ILE A 134 3.41 2.84 19.19
N THR A 135 3.27 1.52 19.14
CA THR A 135 2.95 0.81 17.90
C THR A 135 1.53 1.22 17.50
N ARG A 136 1.43 2.11 16.50
CA ARG A 136 0.15 2.37 15.83
C ARG A 136 -0.27 1.07 15.16
N LYS A 137 -1.22 0.37 15.77
CA LYS A 137 -1.94 -0.71 15.12
C LYS A 137 -2.74 -0.08 13.97
N ILE A 138 -2.34 -0.40 12.74
CA ILE A 138 -3.07 -0.11 11.51
C ILE A 138 -4.13 -1.19 11.34
#